data_AF-A0A9D7LXU6-F1
#
_entry.id   AF-A0A9D7LXU6-F1
#
_cell.length_a   1.000
_cell.length_b   1.000
_cell.length_c   1.000
_cell.angle_alpha   90.00
_cell.angle_beta   90.00
_cell.angle_gamma   90.00
#
_symmetry.space_group_name_H-M   'P 1'
#
loop_
_entity.id
_entity.type
_entity.pdbx_description
1 polymer ?
#
loop_
_entity_poly.entity_id
_entity_poly.type
_entity_poly.pdbx_seq_one_letter_code
_entity_poly.pdbx_strand_id
1 'polypeptide(L)'
;MLNDRLHIGVIQNSLHADAAWMDDKSGNWQKCVQMSDTEERRAKKEIRHFLASLRGVDRLPDIVLLPELSVPLGFVPRLKKAAEKLEAIIIAGLDYRIEAGEPGPTVSNEAVVIVPRRLGGRQVARRTEIRRVGKTYPAPGEKTKLQNITGAPVAFLAHPTVWIFESAELGKFAVAICYDFMDLDRIVMYRNKIQTLFILAYNRDTTSFDHLAEALSRMLFCNVVVCNCGQFGGSLAVSPFREPYRRSIYRHSGQGLPHAQLIELPLAALASHQQGVAGKDFKSLPPGFEDIQSLVAATKSL
;
A
#
# COMPACT_ATOMS: atom_id res chain seq x y z
N MET A 1 -20.46 14.25 2.09
CA MET A 1 -21.19 12.98 2.22
C MET A 1 -20.26 11.92 1.68
N LEU A 2 -20.13 10.79 2.37
CA LEU A 2 -19.28 9.70 1.93
C LEU A 2 -19.82 9.12 0.62
N ASN A 3 -18.95 8.69 -0.28
CA ASN A 3 -19.36 7.97 -1.47
C ASN A 3 -19.92 6.59 -1.09
N ASP A 4 -20.89 6.08 -1.84
CA ASP A 4 -21.43 4.73 -1.62
C ASP A 4 -20.34 3.66 -1.82
N ARG A 5 -19.51 3.87 -2.84
CA ARG A 5 -18.46 2.97 -3.29
C ARG A 5 -17.14 3.71 -3.46
N LEU A 6 -16.05 2.98 -3.24
CA LEU A 6 -14.70 3.43 -3.49
C LEU A 6 -14.09 2.65 -4.66
N HIS A 7 -13.71 3.35 -5.72
CA HIS A 7 -13.14 2.76 -6.93
C HIS A 7 -11.62 2.79 -6.86
N ILE A 8 -11.00 1.61 -6.89
CA ILE A 8 -9.54 1.48 -6.74
C ILE A 8 -8.95 0.94 -8.03
N GLY A 9 -8.00 1.67 -8.62
CA GLY A 9 -7.12 1.15 -9.67
C GLY A 9 -5.96 0.41 -9.04
N VAL A 10 -5.97 -0.91 -9.03
CA VAL A 10 -4.85 -1.74 -8.54
C VAL A 10 -3.92 -2.03 -9.70
N ILE A 11 -2.70 -1.48 -9.67
CA ILE A 11 -1.68 -1.74 -10.68
C ILE A 11 -0.67 -2.74 -10.12
N GLN A 12 -0.52 -3.86 -10.80
CA GLN A 12 0.51 -4.86 -10.54
C GLN A 12 1.53 -4.79 -11.69
N ASN A 13 2.71 -4.23 -11.42
CA ASN A 13 3.76 -4.09 -12.44
C ASN A 13 4.64 -5.34 -12.55
N SER A 14 5.43 -5.41 -13.62
CA SER A 14 6.31 -6.52 -13.94
C SER A 14 7.73 -6.37 -13.37
N LEU A 15 7.91 -5.63 -12.27
CA LEU A 15 9.24 -5.33 -11.72
C LEU A 15 10.01 -6.61 -11.41
N HIS A 16 11.26 -6.73 -11.88
CA HIS A 16 12.14 -7.85 -11.51
C HIS A 16 13.26 -7.39 -10.59
N ALA A 17 13.27 -7.83 -9.32
CA ALA A 17 14.29 -7.36 -8.37
C ALA A 17 15.73 -7.69 -8.76
N ASP A 18 15.97 -8.82 -9.42
CA ASP A 18 17.30 -9.24 -9.87
C ASP A 18 17.84 -8.33 -10.99
N ALA A 19 16.94 -7.62 -11.70
CA ALA A 19 17.30 -6.61 -12.69
C ALA A 19 17.26 -5.18 -12.12
N ALA A 20 16.42 -4.93 -11.11
CA ALA A 20 16.26 -3.63 -10.49
C ALA A 20 17.47 -3.27 -9.63
N TRP A 21 17.89 -4.17 -8.74
CA TRP A 21 18.84 -3.88 -7.67
C TRP A 21 19.91 -4.97 -7.61
N MET A 22 20.73 -5.04 -8.66
CA MET A 22 21.79 -6.02 -8.80
C MET A 22 23.06 -5.54 -8.10
N ASP A 23 23.67 -6.43 -7.31
CA ASP A 23 25.04 -6.24 -6.85
C ASP A 23 25.99 -6.72 -7.96
N ASP A 24 26.47 -5.79 -8.77
CA ASP A 24 27.39 -6.02 -9.90
C ASP A 24 28.82 -6.33 -9.47
N LYS A 25 29.07 -6.45 -8.16
CA LYS A 25 30.39 -6.71 -7.54
C LYS A 25 31.44 -5.63 -7.85
N SER A 26 31.04 -4.46 -8.36
CA SER A 26 31.95 -3.33 -8.60
C SER A 26 32.40 -2.62 -7.33
N GLY A 27 31.75 -2.89 -6.20
CA GLY A 27 31.95 -2.17 -4.93
C GLY A 27 31.17 -0.86 -4.82
N ASN A 28 30.40 -0.48 -5.86
CA ASN A 28 29.53 0.69 -5.84
C ASN A 28 28.16 0.33 -5.23
N TRP A 29 28.04 0.50 -3.91
CA TRP A 29 26.81 0.14 -3.18
C TRP A 29 25.58 0.93 -3.64
N GLN A 30 25.72 2.17 -4.13
CA GLN A 30 24.58 2.97 -4.59
C GLN A 30 23.88 2.32 -5.79
N LYS A 31 24.64 1.73 -6.72
CA LYS A 31 24.08 0.96 -7.84
C LYS A 31 23.31 -0.29 -7.40
N CYS A 32 23.61 -0.82 -6.21
CA CYS A 32 22.97 -2.02 -5.68
C CYS A 32 21.59 -1.73 -5.05
N VAL A 33 21.27 -0.47 -4.79
CA VAL A 33 20.02 -0.02 -4.13
C VAL A 33 19.18 0.89 -5.00
N GLN A 34 19.68 1.35 -6.14
CA GLN A 34 18.90 2.12 -7.10
C GLN A 34 18.47 1.25 -8.27
N MET A 35 17.24 1.46 -8.74
CA MET A 35 16.70 0.78 -9.90
C MET A 35 17.61 1.03 -11.12
N SER A 36 18.06 -0.04 -11.78
CA SER A 36 18.89 0.06 -12.99
C SER A 36 18.18 0.87 -14.08
N ASP A 37 18.94 1.56 -14.93
CA ASP A 37 18.41 2.36 -16.04
C ASP A 37 17.42 1.59 -16.93
N THR A 38 17.71 0.32 -17.20
CA THR A 38 16.87 -0.54 -18.03
C THR A 38 15.53 -0.80 -17.34
N GLU A 39 15.57 -1.16 -16.07
CA GLU A 39 14.35 -1.43 -15.29
C GLU A 39 13.56 -0.13 -15.03
N GLU A 40 14.23 0.98 -14.79
CA GLU A 40 13.59 2.29 -14.67
C GLU A 40 12.85 2.67 -15.95
N ARG A 41 13.44 2.48 -17.13
CA ARG A 41 12.75 2.72 -18.42
C ARG A 41 11.53 1.81 -18.59
N ARG A 42 11.64 0.53 -18.22
CA ARG A 42 10.55 -0.44 -18.24
C ARG A 42 9.41 -0.03 -17.30
N ALA A 43 9.71 0.21 -16.03
CA ALA A 43 8.74 0.65 -15.02
C ALA A 43 8.03 1.93 -15.48
N LYS A 44 8.76 2.94 -15.98
CA LYS A 44 8.17 4.18 -16.54
C LYS A 44 7.25 3.93 -17.74
N LYS A 45 7.55 2.95 -18.59
CA LYS A 45 6.69 2.60 -19.74
C LYS A 45 5.42 1.91 -19.26
N GLU A 46 5.57 0.93 -18.39
CA GLU A 46 4.47 0.12 -17.86
C GLU A 46 3.50 0.93 -17.01
N ILE A 47 4.00 1.75 -16.08
CA ILE A 47 3.17 2.64 -15.26
C ILE A 47 2.35 3.59 -16.14
N ARG A 48 2.96 4.16 -17.20
CA ARG A 48 2.21 5.02 -18.15
C ARG A 48 1.13 4.26 -18.89
N HIS A 49 1.42 3.04 -19.32
CA HIS A 49 0.46 2.19 -20.01
C HIS A 49 -0.75 1.89 -19.11
N PHE A 50 -0.52 1.46 -17.87
CA PHE A 50 -1.60 1.16 -16.93
C PHE A 50 -2.38 2.39 -16.46
N LEU A 51 -1.71 3.52 -16.25
CA LEU A 51 -2.42 4.78 -15.97
C LEU A 51 -3.26 5.26 -17.17
N ALA A 52 -2.88 4.90 -18.39
CA ALA A 52 -3.68 5.18 -19.58
C ALA A 52 -4.86 4.22 -19.71
N SER A 53 -4.69 2.92 -19.41
CA SER A 53 -5.79 1.96 -19.43
C SER A 53 -6.87 2.29 -18.39
N LEU A 54 -6.47 2.70 -17.17
CA LEU A 54 -7.39 3.17 -16.13
C LEU A 54 -8.11 4.49 -16.46
N ARG A 55 -7.71 5.21 -17.52
CA ARG A 55 -8.47 6.36 -18.03
C ARG A 55 -9.49 5.98 -19.09
N GLY A 56 -9.26 4.86 -19.77
CA GLY A 56 -10.11 4.38 -20.86
C GLY A 56 -11.33 3.59 -20.39
N VAL A 57 -11.45 3.34 -19.09
CA VAL A 57 -12.61 2.68 -18.48
C VAL A 57 -13.74 3.66 -18.22
N ASP A 58 -14.99 3.19 -18.24
CA ASP A 58 -16.20 4.01 -18.08
C ASP A 58 -16.24 4.78 -16.74
N ARG A 59 -15.58 4.23 -15.72
CA ARG A 59 -15.51 4.81 -14.37
C ARG A 59 -14.06 5.05 -13.98
N LEU A 60 -13.72 6.31 -13.71
CA LEU A 60 -12.39 6.65 -13.22
C LEU A 60 -12.18 6.16 -11.77
N PRO A 61 -10.94 5.75 -11.42
CA PRO A 61 -10.61 5.39 -10.05
C PRO A 61 -10.62 6.62 -9.14
N ASP A 62 -11.04 6.44 -7.89
CA ASP A 62 -10.88 7.43 -6.82
C ASP A 62 -9.43 7.41 -6.28
N ILE A 63 -8.84 6.21 -6.23
CA ILE A 63 -7.46 5.96 -5.77
C ILE A 63 -6.79 4.95 -6.71
N VAL A 64 -5.51 5.19 -7.04
CA VAL A 64 -4.66 4.24 -7.77
C VAL A 64 -3.52 3.77 -6.88
N LEU A 65 -3.30 2.46 -6.83
CA LEU A 65 -2.25 1.81 -6.05
C LEU A 65 -1.16 1.27 -6.97
N LEU A 66 0.10 1.48 -6.58
CA LEU A 66 1.25 0.80 -7.16
C LEU A 66 2.08 0.10 -6.07
N PRO A 67 2.72 -1.04 -6.37
CA PRO A 67 3.34 -1.89 -5.35
C PRO A 67 4.54 -1.24 -4.65
N GLU A 68 5.05 -1.87 -3.61
CA GLU A 68 6.31 -1.47 -2.96
C GLU A 68 7.47 -1.46 -3.97
N LEU A 69 8.38 -0.48 -3.83
CA LEU A 69 9.60 -0.38 -4.63
C LEU A 69 9.40 -0.42 -6.16
N SER A 70 8.22 0.00 -6.63
CA SER A 70 7.81 -0.13 -8.03
C SER A 70 8.07 1.12 -8.88
N VAL A 71 8.27 2.27 -8.24
CA VAL A 71 8.34 3.57 -8.90
C VAL A 71 9.71 4.23 -8.73
N PRO A 72 10.42 4.54 -9.83
CA PRO A 72 11.65 5.32 -9.77
C PRO A 72 11.43 6.72 -9.14
N LEU A 73 12.35 7.16 -8.27
CA LEU A 73 12.22 8.44 -7.56
C LEU A 73 12.02 9.64 -8.50
N GLY A 74 12.74 9.67 -9.63
CA GLY A 74 12.62 10.73 -10.64
C GLY A 74 11.28 10.75 -11.39
N PHE A 75 10.43 9.74 -11.22
CA PHE A 75 9.12 9.65 -11.87
C PHE A 75 7.98 10.28 -11.04
N VAL A 76 8.20 10.62 -9.77
CA VAL A 76 7.20 11.26 -8.89
C VAL A 76 6.55 12.51 -9.51
N PRO A 77 7.27 13.44 -10.17
CA PRO A 77 6.63 14.59 -10.83
C PRO A 77 5.65 14.19 -11.95
N ARG A 78 5.88 13.06 -12.62
CA ARG A 78 4.94 12.54 -13.63
C ARG A 78 3.74 11.87 -12.98
N LEU A 79 3.91 11.16 -11.86
CA LEU A 79 2.77 10.67 -11.06
C LEU A 79 1.91 11.82 -10.54
N LYS A 80 2.52 12.93 -10.09
CA LYS A 80 1.78 14.15 -9.71
C LYS A 80 0.87 14.63 -10.84
N LYS A 81 1.42 14.75 -12.06
CA LYS A 81 0.63 15.14 -13.25
C LYS A 81 -0.44 14.11 -13.59
N ALA A 82 -0.17 12.82 -13.36
CA ALA A 82 -1.15 11.77 -13.60
C ALA A 82 -2.32 11.85 -12.62
N ALA A 83 -2.05 12.03 -11.32
CA ALA A 83 -3.04 12.24 -10.26
C ALA A 83 -3.93 13.44 -10.57
N GLU A 84 -3.34 14.59 -10.96
CA GLU A 84 -4.07 15.80 -11.32
C GLU A 84 -4.99 15.62 -12.53
N LYS A 85 -4.56 14.85 -13.52
CA LYS A 85 -5.33 14.58 -14.74
C LYS A 85 -6.40 13.50 -14.54
N LEU A 86 -6.18 12.56 -13.64
CA LEU A 86 -7.15 11.54 -13.24
C LEU A 86 -8.17 12.10 -12.25
N GLU A 87 -7.81 13.18 -11.54
CA GLU A 87 -8.52 13.64 -10.35
C GLU A 87 -8.70 12.49 -9.33
N ALA A 88 -7.62 11.72 -9.15
CA ALA A 88 -7.54 10.54 -8.29
C ALA A 88 -6.31 10.60 -7.39
N ILE A 89 -6.41 10.06 -6.17
CA ILE A 89 -5.26 9.89 -5.28
C ILE A 89 -4.34 8.82 -5.88
N ILE A 90 -3.02 9.05 -5.88
CA ILE A 90 -2.05 8.00 -6.25
C ILE A 90 -1.24 7.63 -5.02
N ILE A 91 -1.22 6.34 -4.70
CA ILE A 91 -0.42 5.74 -3.64
C ILE A 91 0.57 4.78 -4.29
N ALA A 92 1.87 5.03 -4.12
CA ALA A 92 2.88 4.27 -4.86
C ALA A 92 4.14 4.03 -4.05
N GLY A 93 4.63 2.78 -4.04
CA GLY A 93 5.93 2.44 -3.46
C GLY A 93 7.06 2.95 -4.34
N LEU A 94 7.97 3.69 -3.75
CA LEU A 94 9.12 4.27 -4.43
C LEU A 94 10.34 3.36 -4.31
N ASP A 95 11.22 3.44 -5.28
CA ASP A 95 12.59 2.92 -5.21
C ASP A 95 13.33 3.46 -3.96
N TYR A 96 14.35 2.75 -3.50
CA TYR A 96 15.07 3.13 -2.28
C TYR A 96 15.59 4.56 -2.36
N ARG A 97 15.41 5.30 -1.28
CA ARG A 97 16.02 6.61 -1.09
C ARG A 97 17.37 6.42 -0.43
N ILE A 98 18.41 6.99 -1.02
CA ILE A 98 19.71 7.14 -0.37
C ILE A 98 19.65 8.31 0.61
N GLU A 99 20.00 8.05 1.87
CA GLU A 99 19.97 9.03 2.96
C GLU A 99 21.34 9.70 3.11
N ALA A 100 21.53 10.81 2.38
CA ALA A 100 22.81 11.52 2.33
C ALA A 100 23.22 12.20 3.66
N GLY A 101 22.30 12.33 4.62
CA GLY A 101 22.56 12.92 5.94
C GLY A 101 23.12 11.94 6.97
N GLU A 102 23.19 10.65 6.65
CA GLU A 102 23.61 9.61 7.58
C GLU A 102 25.14 9.40 7.54
N PRO A 103 25.77 8.95 8.66
CA PRO A 103 27.23 8.81 8.75
C PRO A 103 27.86 7.80 7.79
N GLY A 104 27.05 6.91 7.21
CA GLY A 104 27.49 5.86 6.30
C GLY A 104 26.39 5.46 5.32
N PRO A 105 26.66 4.49 4.43
CA PRO A 105 25.70 3.98 3.46
C PRO A 105 24.37 3.63 4.12
N THR A 106 23.33 4.41 3.83
CA THR A 106 22.02 4.24 4.45
C THR A 106 20.93 4.49 3.44
N VAL A 107 19.89 3.66 3.49
CA VAL A 107 18.70 3.80 2.65
C VAL A 107 17.43 3.74 3.46
N SER A 108 16.38 4.35 2.92
CA SER A 108 15.00 4.17 3.38
C SER A 108 14.12 3.62 2.24
N ASN A 109 13.05 2.94 2.63
CA ASN A 109 12.01 2.46 1.73
C ASN A 109 10.73 3.26 2.04
N GLU A 110 10.20 3.92 1.02
CA GLU A 110 9.10 4.88 1.18
C GLU A 110 8.03 4.67 0.11
N ALA A 111 6.79 4.99 0.48
CA ALA A 111 5.70 5.22 -0.45
C ALA A 111 5.40 6.72 -0.57
N VAL A 112 4.78 7.12 -1.68
CA VAL A 112 4.21 8.45 -1.85
C VAL A 112 2.69 8.36 -1.89
N VAL A 113 2.03 9.28 -1.18
CA VAL A 113 0.59 9.55 -1.28
C VAL A 113 0.44 10.93 -1.91
N ILE A 114 -0.08 10.96 -3.13
CA ILE A 114 -0.30 12.16 -3.93
C ILE A 114 -1.80 12.45 -3.93
N VAL A 115 -2.20 13.55 -3.28
CA VAL A 115 -3.59 14.01 -3.25
C VAL A 115 -3.74 15.17 -4.22
N PRO A 116 -4.41 14.99 -5.38
CA PRO A 116 -4.60 16.07 -6.33
C PRO A 116 -5.47 17.18 -5.74
N ARG A 117 -5.29 18.40 -6.25
CA ARG A 117 -6.13 19.55 -5.84
C ARG A 117 -7.63 19.34 -6.11
N ARG A 118 -7.98 18.43 -7.02
CA ARG A 118 -9.34 18.07 -7.42
C ARG A 118 -9.51 16.56 -7.37
N LEU A 119 -10.64 16.11 -6.83
CA LEU A 119 -11.06 14.72 -6.78
C LEU A 119 -12.46 14.60 -7.39
N GLY A 120 -12.65 13.72 -8.37
CA GLY A 120 -13.96 13.42 -8.97
C GLY A 120 -14.77 14.65 -9.42
N GLY A 121 -14.12 15.64 -10.04
CA GLY A 121 -14.75 16.88 -10.51
C GLY A 121 -14.83 18.01 -9.48
N ARG A 122 -14.43 17.77 -8.23
CA ARG A 122 -14.56 18.74 -7.12
C ARG A 122 -13.20 19.21 -6.63
N GLN A 123 -13.09 20.50 -6.33
CA GLN A 123 -11.88 21.02 -5.70
C GLN A 123 -11.85 20.65 -4.21
N VAL A 124 -10.79 19.98 -3.78
CA VAL A 124 -10.60 19.50 -2.40
C VAL A 124 -9.43 20.19 -1.69
N ALA A 125 -8.52 20.82 -2.45
CA ALA A 125 -7.39 21.58 -1.91
C ALA A 125 -6.97 22.73 -2.83
N ARG A 126 -6.15 23.66 -2.30
CA ARG A 126 -5.56 24.76 -3.09
C ARG A 126 -4.50 24.27 -4.08
N ARG A 127 -3.76 23.23 -3.70
CA ARG A 127 -2.68 22.62 -4.49
C ARG A 127 -2.69 21.12 -4.31
N THR A 128 -2.00 20.43 -5.21
CA THR A 128 -1.74 19.00 -5.08
C THR A 128 -0.73 18.78 -3.96
N GLU A 129 -1.13 18.01 -2.96
CA GLU A 129 -0.31 17.69 -1.78
C GLU A 129 0.41 16.35 -1.99
N ILE A 130 1.61 16.24 -1.46
CA ILE A 130 2.45 15.04 -1.55
C ILE A 130 2.95 14.70 -0.15
N ARG A 131 2.67 13.48 0.30
CA ARG A 131 3.17 12.93 1.57
C ARG A 131 4.01 11.70 1.29
N ARG A 132 5.18 11.60 1.94
CA ARG A 132 5.95 10.36 2.02
C ARG A 132 5.52 9.57 3.25
N VAL A 133 5.34 8.28 3.07
CA VAL A 133 5.09 7.30 4.13
C VAL A 133 6.28 6.36 4.13
N GLY A 134 7.09 6.39 5.18
CA GLY A 134 8.26 5.53 5.28
C GLY A 134 7.93 4.19 5.90
N LYS A 135 8.70 3.16 5.53
CA LYS A 135 8.66 1.83 6.11
C LYS A 135 9.41 1.82 7.45
N THR A 136 8.85 1.16 8.46
CA THR A 136 9.50 1.04 9.78
C THR A 136 10.49 -0.10 9.80
N TYR A 137 10.05 -1.29 9.38
CA TYR A 137 10.84 -2.51 9.52
C TYR A 137 11.24 -3.05 8.15
N PRO A 138 12.55 -3.23 7.87
CA PRO A 138 12.96 -3.94 6.68
C PRO A 138 12.53 -5.41 6.78
N ALA A 139 12.10 -5.99 5.66
CA ALA A 139 11.85 -7.43 5.62
C ALA A 139 13.15 -8.20 5.89
N PRO A 140 13.11 -9.43 6.46
CA PRO A 140 14.33 -10.20 6.72
C PRO A 140 15.23 -10.37 5.48
N GLY A 141 14.65 -10.64 4.31
CA GLY A 141 15.40 -10.73 3.05
C GLY A 141 15.98 -9.41 2.57
N GLU A 142 15.28 -8.29 2.81
CA GLU A 142 15.75 -6.93 2.51
C GLU A 142 16.94 -6.56 3.42
N LYS A 143 16.82 -6.81 4.72
CA LYS A 143 17.90 -6.59 5.70
C LYS A 143 19.15 -7.39 5.33
N THR A 144 19.01 -8.70 5.07
CA THR A 144 20.12 -9.56 4.67
C THR A 144 20.76 -9.08 3.37
N LYS A 145 19.95 -8.66 2.38
CA LYS A 145 20.46 -8.13 1.12
C LYS A 145 21.32 -6.88 1.36
N LEU A 146 20.80 -5.90 2.09
CA LEU A 146 21.49 -4.63 2.35
C LEU A 146 22.81 -4.81 3.12
N GLN A 147 22.83 -5.74 4.08
CA GLN A 147 24.03 -6.07 4.86
C GLN A 147 25.14 -6.74 4.03
N ASN A 148 24.76 -7.47 2.97
CA ASN A 148 25.68 -8.26 2.14
C ASN A 148 26.08 -7.57 0.82
N ILE A 149 25.79 -6.28 0.66
CA ILE A 149 26.19 -5.52 -0.54
C ILE A 149 27.72 -5.44 -0.63
N THR A 150 28.25 -5.72 -1.82
CA THR A 150 29.70 -5.63 -2.08
C THR A 150 30.18 -4.18 -1.99
N GLY A 151 31.33 -3.99 -1.33
CA GLY A 151 31.94 -2.68 -1.12
C GLY A 151 31.65 -2.10 0.26
N ALA A 152 30.38 -2.05 0.67
CA ALA A 152 29.99 -1.62 2.02
C ALA A 152 28.62 -2.15 2.42
N PRO A 153 28.43 -2.58 3.70
CA PRO A 153 27.10 -2.86 4.23
C PRO A 153 26.27 -1.57 4.25
N VAL A 154 24.99 -1.69 3.88
CA VAL A 154 24.06 -0.56 3.84
C VAL A 154 23.08 -0.66 5.01
N ALA A 155 22.99 0.39 5.81
CA ALA A 155 22.02 0.49 6.89
C ALA A 155 20.61 0.81 6.35
N PHE A 156 19.59 0.41 7.12
CA PHE A 156 18.20 0.74 6.83
C PHE A 156 17.71 1.79 7.83
N LEU A 157 17.26 2.94 7.34
CA LEU A 157 16.66 3.99 8.16
C LEU A 157 15.17 3.69 8.36
N ALA A 158 14.78 3.45 9.60
CA ALA A 158 13.40 3.18 9.99
C ALA A 158 12.58 4.48 10.08
N HIS A 159 11.34 4.44 9.58
CA HIS A 159 10.37 5.53 9.74
C HIS A 159 9.17 5.09 10.60
N PRO A 160 9.25 5.20 11.93
CA PRO A 160 8.22 4.72 12.86
C PRO A 160 7.00 5.65 12.95
N THR A 161 6.50 6.13 11.81
CA THR A 161 5.34 7.02 11.74
C THR A 161 4.16 6.32 11.08
N VAL A 162 3.01 6.39 11.73
CA VAL A 162 1.74 5.88 11.22
C VAL A 162 0.89 7.05 10.73
N TRP A 163 0.33 6.92 9.52
CA TRP A 163 -0.49 7.95 8.89
C TRP A 163 -1.92 7.46 8.71
N ILE A 164 -2.89 8.29 9.12
CA ILE A 164 -4.30 8.16 8.76
C ILE A 164 -4.64 9.37 7.90
N PHE A 165 -5.05 9.11 6.67
CA PHE A 165 -5.52 10.11 5.73
C PHE A 165 -7.04 10.19 5.82
N GLU A 166 -7.58 11.40 5.77
CA GLU A 166 -9.02 11.66 5.90
C GLU A 166 -9.54 12.41 4.68
N SER A 167 -10.65 11.91 4.12
CA SER A 167 -11.40 12.53 3.04
C SER A 167 -12.89 12.48 3.37
N ALA A 168 -13.59 13.58 3.09
CA ALA A 168 -15.03 13.67 3.31
C ALA A 168 -15.83 12.74 2.37
N GLU A 169 -15.33 12.49 1.16
CA GLU A 169 -15.94 11.61 0.17
C GLU A 169 -15.40 10.18 0.21
N LEU A 170 -14.10 10.00 0.48
CA LEU A 170 -13.42 8.70 0.39
C LEU A 170 -13.21 8.02 1.75
N GLY A 171 -13.61 8.67 2.84
CA GLY A 171 -13.43 8.18 4.20
C GLY A 171 -11.98 8.26 4.69
N LYS A 172 -11.72 7.53 5.77
CA LYS A 172 -10.40 7.43 6.39
C LYS A 172 -9.67 6.21 5.87
N PHE A 173 -8.42 6.38 5.47
CA PHE A 173 -7.58 5.28 5.01
C PHE A 173 -6.16 5.37 5.55
N ALA A 174 -5.48 4.24 5.57
CA ALA A 174 -4.09 4.13 5.96
C ALA A 174 -3.27 3.38 4.90
N VAL A 175 -1.96 3.57 4.94
CA VAL A 175 -1.00 2.90 4.05
C VAL A 175 0.06 2.19 4.89
N ALA A 176 0.30 0.92 4.60
CA ALA A 176 1.40 0.13 5.15
C ALA A 176 2.27 -0.44 4.01
N ILE A 177 3.56 -0.61 4.28
CA ILE A 177 4.52 -1.10 3.28
C ILE A 177 4.97 -2.50 3.67
N CYS A 178 4.45 -3.49 2.95
CA CYS A 178 4.89 -4.88 2.96
C CYS A 178 5.02 -5.45 4.37
N TYR A 179 6.25 -5.59 4.88
CA TYR A 179 6.52 -6.21 6.18
C TYR A 179 5.85 -5.49 7.36
N ASP A 180 5.65 -4.16 7.25
CA ASP A 180 4.91 -3.37 8.26
C ASP A 180 3.44 -3.80 8.40
N PHE A 181 2.90 -4.54 7.43
CA PHE A 181 1.54 -5.09 7.53
C PHE A 181 1.38 -6.08 8.68
N MET A 182 2.47 -6.74 9.09
CA MET A 182 2.50 -7.73 10.17
C MET A 182 2.77 -7.10 11.55
N ASP A 183 3.00 -5.78 11.63
CA ASP A 183 3.27 -5.08 12.88
C ASP A 183 1.99 -4.85 13.68
N LEU A 184 1.84 -5.60 14.78
CA LEU A 184 0.66 -5.54 15.64
C LEU A 184 0.45 -4.15 16.25
N ASP A 185 1.51 -3.43 16.62
CA ASP A 185 1.39 -2.10 17.24
C ASP A 185 0.83 -1.10 16.22
N ARG A 186 1.33 -1.16 14.98
CA ARG A 186 0.75 -0.38 13.86
C ARG A 186 -0.70 -0.75 13.60
N ILE A 187 -1.05 -2.04 13.60
CA ILE A 187 -2.44 -2.50 13.39
C ILE A 187 -3.35 -1.95 14.50
N VAL A 188 -2.91 -1.96 15.76
CA VAL A 188 -3.66 -1.38 16.88
C VAL A 188 -3.90 0.11 16.68
N MET A 189 -2.95 0.85 16.10
CA MET A 189 -3.14 2.28 15.83
C MET A 189 -4.29 2.56 14.84
N TYR A 190 -4.62 1.62 13.95
CA TYR A 190 -5.71 1.73 12.97
C TYR A 190 -7.07 1.27 13.48
N ARG A 191 -7.12 0.53 14.58
CA ARG A 191 -8.34 -0.03 15.16
C ARG A 191 -9.44 1.03 15.29
N ASN A 192 -10.59 0.75 14.68
CA ASN A 192 -11.82 1.56 14.71
C ASN A 192 -11.67 2.99 14.13
N LYS A 193 -10.59 3.27 13.38
CA LYS A 193 -10.29 4.63 12.87
C LYS A 193 -10.35 4.76 11.35
N ILE A 194 -10.34 3.65 10.62
CA ILE A 194 -10.23 3.65 9.15
C ILE A 194 -11.33 2.81 8.51
N GLN A 195 -11.72 3.18 7.29
CA GLN A 195 -12.60 2.39 6.42
C GLN A 195 -11.79 1.53 5.45
N THR A 196 -10.57 1.92 5.09
CA THR A 196 -9.74 1.17 4.12
C THR A 196 -8.25 1.16 4.51
N LEU A 197 -7.63 -0.01 4.50
CA LEU A 197 -6.20 -0.21 4.68
C LEU A 197 -5.56 -0.63 3.36
N PHE A 198 -4.56 0.13 2.90
CA PHE A 198 -3.79 -0.16 1.69
C PHE A 198 -2.42 -0.73 2.05
N ILE A 199 -2.07 -1.84 1.42
CA ILE A 199 -0.77 -2.50 1.60
C ILE A 199 -0.07 -2.50 0.25
N LEU A 200 1.07 -1.83 0.18
CA LEU A 200 1.96 -1.91 -0.97
C LEU A 200 2.98 -3.00 -0.69
N ALA A 201 3.05 -4.01 -1.54
CA ALA A 201 3.85 -5.19 -1.27
C ALA A 201 4.82 -5.50 -2.41
N TYR A 202 6.02 -5.94 -2.03
CA TYR A 202 6.93 -6.71 -2.85
C TYR A 202 7.27 -7.97 -2.04
N ASN A 203 6.32 -8.91 -2.01
CA ASN A 203 6.39 -10.07 -1.13
C ASN A 203 6.23 -11.39 -1.90
N ARG A 204 7.05 -12.37 -1.52
CA ARG A 204 7.02 -13.74 -2.08
C ARG A 204 5.95 -14.60 -1.40
N ASP A 205 5.71 -14.36 -0.11
CA ASP A 205 4.75 -15.14 0.68
C ASP A 205 3.33 -14.56 0.54
N THR A 206 2.72 -14.78 -0.62
CA THR A 206 1.39 -14.25 -0.94
C THR A 206 0.30 -14.86 -0.06
N THR A 207 0.44 -16.13 0.32
CA THR A 207 -0.56 -16.85 1.10
C THR A 207 -0.70 -16.29 2.52
N SER A 208 0.41 -15.98 3.19
CA SER A 208 0.35 -15.34 4.52
C SER A 208 -0.31 -13.97 4.46
N PHE A 209 -0.05 -13.19 3.39
CA PHE A 209 -0.68 -11.88 3.20
C PHE A 209 -2.19 -12.00 2.95
N ASP A 210 -2.62 -13.03 2.22
CA ASP A 210 -4.03 -13.30 2.01
C ASP A 210 -4.76 -13.59 3.32
N HIS A 211 -4.21 -14.48 4.14
CA HIS A 211 -4.78 -14.83 5.44
C HIS A 211 -4.82 -13.63 6.38
N LEU A 212 -3.74 -12.84 6.39
CA LEU A 212 -3.66 -11.64 7.22
C LEU A 212 -4.65 -10.57 6.75
N ALA A 213 -4.83 -10.39 5.44
CA ALA A 213 -5.83 -9.46 4.91
C ALA A 213 -7.26 -9.86 5.30
N GLU A 214 -7.63 -11.13 5.19
CA GLU A 214 -8.95 -11.61 5.62
C GLU A 214 -9.15 -11.49 7.15
N ALA A 215 -8.11 -11.77 7.94
CA ALA A 215 -8.15 -11.61 9.39
C ALA A 215 -8.32 -10.14 9.79
N LEU A 216 -7.47 -9.25 9.27
CA LEU A 216 -7.48 -7.83 9.61
C LEU A 216 -8.71 -7.11 9.09
N SER A 217 -9.24 -7.51 7.93
CA SER A 217 -10.50 -6.96 7.43
C SER A 217 -11.64 -7.16 8.44
N ARG A 218 -11.63 -8.28 9.18
CA ARG A 218 -12.60 -8.56 10.25
C ARG A 218 -12.24 -7.94 11.59
N MET A 219 -10.97 -8.00 11.98
CA MET A 219 -10.49 -7.51 13.29
C MET A 219 -10.47 -5.99 13.39
N LEU A 220 -10.09 -5.30 12.32
CA LEU A 220 -10.17 -3.84 12.22
C LEU A 220 -11.53 -3.37 11.69
N PHE A 221 -12.33 -4.31 11.16
CA PHE A 221 -13.59 -4.05 10.50
C PHE A 221 -13.48 -3.01 9.37
N CYS A 222 -12.56 -3.22 8.44
CA CYS A 222 -12.29 -2.30 7.33
C CYS A 222 -12.05 -3.06 6.01
N ASN A 223 -12.11 -2.37 4.87
CA ASN A 223 -11.61 -2.93 3.62
C ASN A 223 -10.09 -3.07 3.70
N VAL A 224 -9.54 -4.15 3.16
CA VAL A 224 -8.09 -4.36 3.07
C VAL A 224 -7.72 -4.63 1.62
N VAL A 225 -6.79 -3.86 1.08
CA VAL A 225 -6.30 -4.02 -0.30
C VAL A 225 -4.80 -4.21 -0.30
N VAL A 226 -4.36 -5.37 -0.77
CA VAL A 226 -2.96 -5.72 -1.00
C VAL A 226 -2.65 -5.53 -2.49
N CYS A 227 -1.71 -4.64 -2.78
CA CYS A 227 -1.17 -4.39 -4.11
C CYS A 227 0.26 -4.94 -4.14
N ASN A 228 0.42 -6.17 -4.63
CA ASN A 228 1.72 -6.83 -4.70
C ASN A 228 2.34 -6.69 -6.09
N CYS A 229 3.66 -6.79 -6.16
CA CYS A 229 4.39 -6.82 -7.42
C CYS A 229 4.05 -8.06 -8.25
N GLY A 230 3.95 -7.88 -9.57
CA GLY A 230 3.60 -8.95 -10.52
C GLY A 230 4.67 -10.01 -10.68
N GLN A 231 5.89 -9.78 -10.19
CA GLN A 231 6.90 -10.84 -10.09
C GLN A 231 6.38 -12.05 -9.32
N PHE A 232 5.60 -11.84 -8.26
CA PHE A 232 5.03 -12.92 -7.44
C PHE A 232 3.49 -13.01 -7.56
N GLY A 233 2.83 -11.93 -7.98
CA GLY A 233 1.37 -11.86 -8.01
C GLY A 233 0.78 -11.75 -6.59
N GLY A 234 -0.47 -12.13 -6.39
CA GLY A 234 -1.09 -12.12 -5.06
C GLY A 234 -1.59 -10.75 -4.62
N SER A 235 -2.03 -9.92 -5.57
CA SER A 235 -2.84 -8.76 -5.23
C SER A 235 -4.26 -9.20 -4.85
N LEU A 236 -4.81 -8.62 -3.80
CA LEU A 236 -6.07 -9.04 -3.17
C LEU A 236 -6.83 -7.82 -2.65
N ALA A 237 -8.16 -7.84 -2.72
CA ALA A 237 -9.00 -6.92 -1.96
C ALA A 237 -10.10 -7.68 -1.24
N VAL A 238 -10.26 -7.40 0.05
CA VAL A 238 -11.27 -8.02 0.91
C VAL A 238 -12.04 -6.99 1.72
N SER A 239 -13.27 -7.36 2.09
CA SER A 239 -14.17 -6.54 2.90
C SER A 239 -14.92 -7.43 3.92
N PRO A 240 -15.32 -6.92 5.10
CA PRO A 240 -15.90 -7.73 6.17
C PRO A 240 -17.38 -8.09 5.93
N PHE A 241 -17.72 -8.53 4.73
CA PHE A 241 -19.05 -9.04 4.41
C PHE A 241 -19.39 -10.28 5.23
N ARG A 242 -20.67 -10.42 5.60
CA ARG A 242 -21.19 -11.56 6.34
C ARG A 242 -20.99 -12.86 5.58
N GLU A 243 -21.36 -12.84 4.31
CA GLU A 243 -21.33 -13.99 3.39
C GLU A 243 -19.91 -14.24 2.86
N PRO A 244 -19.34 -15.45 3.04
CA PRO A 244 -17.95 -15.73 2.67
C PRO A 244 -17.60 -15.42 1.21
N TYR A 245 -18.47 -15.78 0.26
CA TYR A 245 -18.22 -15.59 -1.17
C TYR A 245 -18.18 -14.12 -1.60
N ARG A 246 -18.72 -13.20 -0.78
CA ARG A 246 -18.67 -11.75 -1.02
C ARG A 246 -17.42 -11.09 -0.46
N ARG A 247 -16.72 -11.74 0.48
CA ARG A 247 -15.58 -11.14 1.20
C ARG A 247 -14.41 -10.86 0.27
N SER A 248 -14.12 -11.75 -0.66
CA SER A 248 -13.09 -11.57 -1.68
C SER A 248 -13.65 -10.78 -2.85
N ILE A 249 -13.31 -9.48 -2.92
CA ILE A 249 -13.77 -8.57 -3.97
C ILE A 249 -12.91 -8.72 -5.23
N TYR A 250 -11.60 -8.85 -5.03
CA TYR A 250 -10.64 -8.98 -6.12
C TYR A 250 -9.51 -9.89 -5.67
N ARG A 251 -9.05 -10.75 -6.56
CA ARG A 251 -7.89 -11.59 -6.35
C ARG A 251 -7.20 -11.81 -7.69
N HIS A 252 -5.91 -11.53 -7.74
CA HIS A 252 -5.08 -11.81 -8.91
C HIS A 252 -3.92 -12.70 -8.50
N SER A 253 -3.94 -13.92 -9.02
CA SER A 253 -3.00 -14.99 -8.68
C SER A 253 -2.15 -15.35 -9.90
N GLY A 254 -0.93 -15.82 -9.64
CA GLY A 254 0.03 -16.19 -10.68
C GLY A 254 1.18 -15.18 -10.79
N GLN A 255 2.39 -15.73 -10.88
CA GLN A 255 3.62 -14.97 -11.04
C GLN A 255 3.83 -14.53 -12.49
N GLY A 256 4.48 -13.38 -12.69
CA GLY A 256 4.83 -12.87 -14.01
C GLY A 256 3.67 -12.29 -14.82
N LEU A 257 2.54 -11.98 -14.17
CA LEU A 257 1.33 -11.47 -14.81
C LEU A 257 1.11 -9.99 -14.44
N PRO A 258 1.76 -9.04 -15.13
CA PRO A 258 1.48 -7.63 -14.93
C PRO A 258 0.06 -7.29 -15.38
N HIS A 259 -0.67 -6.53 -14.57
CA HIS A 259 -2.07 -6.23 -14.79
C HIS A 259 -2.46 -4.90 -14.14
N ALA A 260 -3.51 -4.28 -14.65
CA ALA A 260 -4.19 -3.18 -13.98
C ALA A 260 -5.69 -3.43 -13.95
N GLN A 261 -6.28 -3.39 -12.77
CA GLN A 261 -7.71 -3.66 -12.57
C GLN A 261 -8.37 -2.51 -11.82
N LEU A 262 -9.53 -2.08 -12.30
CA LEU A 262 -10.45 -1.27 -11.52
C LEU A 262 -11.32 -2.19 -10.67
N ILE A 263 -11.37 -1.95 -9.37
CA ILE A 263 -12.19 -2.69 -8.41
C ILE A 263 -13.08 -1.74 -7.62
N GLU A 264 -14.15 -2.26 -7.04
CA GLU A 264 -15.13 -1.48 -6.28
C GLU A 264 -15.25 -2.02 -4.85
N LEU A 265 -15.03 -1.14 -3.87
CA LEU A 265 -15.16 -1.47 -2.44
C LEU A 265 -16.41 -0.80 -1.85
N PRO A 266 -17.11 -1.45 -0.90
CA PRO A 266 -18.17 -0.77 -0.15
C PRO A 266 -17.56 0.33 0.74
N LEU A 267 -18.20 1.50 0.80
CA LEU A 267 -17.70 2.61 1.61
C LEU A 267 -18.78 3.15 2.57
N ALA A 268 -19.84 3.80 2.08
CA ALA A 268 -20.90 4.36 2.95
C ALA A 268 -21.56 3.32 3.84
N ALA A 269 -21.92 2.16 3.29
CA ALA A 269 -22.55 1.09 4.04
C ALA A 269 -21.62 0.50 5.12
N LEU A 270 -20.31 0.38 4.82
CA LEU A 270 -19.31 -0.08 5.78
C LEU A 270 -19.13 0.94 6.92
N ALA A 271 -18.99 2.22 6.58
CA ALA A 271 -18.84 3.30 7.55
C ALA A 271 -20.07 3.46 8.47
N SER A 272 -21.27 3.31 7.90
CA SER A 272 -22.53 3.33 8.66
C SER A 272 -22.59 2.15 9.65
N HIS A 273 -22.18 0.95 9.21
CA HIS A 273 -22.13 -0.22 10.09
C HIS A 273 -21.08 -0.08 11.21
N GLN A 274 -19.95 0.60 10.95
CA GLN A 274 -18.99 0.98 11.99
C GLN A 274 -19.56 1.96 13.04
N GLN A 275 -20.66 2.65 12.74
CA GLN A 275 -21.35 3.55 13.67
C GLN A 275 -22.53 2.88 14.40
N GLY A 276 -22.60 1.55 14.37
CA GLY A 276 -23.64 0.78 15.05
C GLY A 276 -24.97 0.68 14.28
N VAL A 277 -25.04 1.18 13.05
CA VAL A 277 -26.24 1.01 12.21
C VAL A 277 -26.35 -0.45 11.79
N ALA A 278 -27.42 -1.12 12.22
CA ALA A 278 -27.63 -2.53 11.95
C ALA A 278 -27.79 -2.81 10.45
N GLY A 279 -26.81 -3.49 9.85
CA GLY A 279 -26.85 -3.97 8.47
C GLY A 279 -26.78 -5.50 8.38
N LYS A 280 -27.51 -6.10 7.43
CA LYS A 280 -27.46 -7.55 7.15
C LYS A 280 -26.31 -7.94 6.22
N ASP A 281 -25.62 -6.98 5.62
CA ASP A 281 -24.57 -7.24 4.62
C ASP A 281 -23.21 -7.55 5.24
N PHE A 282 -22.87 -6.90 6.36
CA PHE A 282 -21.57 -7.06 7.01
C PHE A 282 -21.63 -8.02 8.20
N LYS A 283 -20.46 -8.52 8.60
CA LYS A 283 -20.33 -9.34 9.81
C LYS A 283 -20.59 -8.47 11.05
N SER A 284 -20.81 -9.11 12.19
CA SER A 284 -20.82 -8.42 13.48
C SER A 284 -19.52 -7.66 13.69
N LEU A 285 -19.59 -6.48 14.29
CA LEU A 285 -18.41 -5.75 14.73
C LEU A 285 -17.56 -6.63 15.66
N PRO A 286 -16.22 -6.53 15.59
CA PRO A 286 -15.34 -7.30 16.45
C PRO A 286 -15.48 -6.85 17.91
N PRO A 287 -15.12 -7.70 18.88
CA PRO A 287 -15.05 -7.30 20.28
C PRO A 287 -14.14 -6.07 20.47
N GLY A 288 -14.55 -5.13 21.33
CA GLY A 288 -13.79 -3.92 21.59
C GLY A 288 -13.80 -2.89 20.44
N PHE A 289 -14.78 -2.95 19.54
CA PHE A 289 -14.95 -1.93 18.49
C PHE A 289 -15.46 -0.59 19.05
N GLU A 290 -16.40 -0.62 19.99
CA GLU A 290 -16.88 0.59 20.69
C GLU A 290 -16.29 0.67 22.10
N ASP A 291 -16.46 -0.39 22.89
CA ASP A 291 -16.02 -0.45 24.30
C ASP A 291 -14.72 -1.25 24.46
N ILE A 292 -13.58 -0.56 24.43
CA ILE A 292 -12.27 -1.19 24.69
C ILE A 292 -12.13 -1.47 26.19
N GLN A 293 -12.05 -2.74 26.55
CA GLN A 293 -11.74 -3.19 27.91
C GLN A 293 -10.22 -3.19 28.13
N SER A 294 -9.77 -2.58 29.22
CA SER A 294 -8.37 -2.64 29.65
C SER A 294 -8.05 -4.05 30.14
N LEU A 295 -7.04 -4.69 29.53
CA LEU A 295 -6.58 -6.02 29.93
C LEU A 295 -5.56 -5.89 31.08
N VAL A 296 -5.71 -6.71 32.12
CA VAL A 296 -4.74 -6.80 33.23
C VAL A 296 -3.94 -8.09 33.07
N ALA A 297 -2.62 -7.97 32.91
CA ALA A 297 -1.74 -9.12 32.87
C ALA A 297 -1.56 -9.70 34.28
N ALA A 298 -2.03 -10.94 34.50
CA ALA A 298 -1.78 -11.69 35.72
C ALA A 298 -0.74 -12.77 35.43
N THR A 299 0.41 -12.71 36.11
CA THR A 299 1.45 -13.75 36.02
C THR A 299 1.47 -14.54 37.32
N LYS A 300 1.36 -15.86 37.22
CA LYS A 300 1.53 -16.77 38.36
C LYS A 300 2.71 -17.68 38.05
N SER A 301 3.78 -17.57 38.84
CA SER A 301 4.89 -18.53 38.78
C SER A 301 4.37 -19.89 39.22
N LEU A 302 4.61 -20.92 38.38
CA LEU A 302 4.34 -22.32 38.70
C LEU A 302 5.48 -22.92 39.51
#